data_AF-A0A1G3JYE0-F1
#
_entry.id   AF-A0A1G3JYE0-F1
#
_cell.length_a   1.000
_cell.length_b   1.000
_cell.length_c   1.000
_cell.angle_alpha   90.00
_cell.angle_beta   90.00
_cell.angle_gamma   90.00
#
_symmetry.space_group_name_H-M   'P 1'
#
loop_
_entity.id
_entity.type
_entity.pdbx_description
1 polymer ?
#
loop_
_entity_poly.entity_id
_entity_poly.type
_entity_poly.pdbx_seq_one_letter_code
_entity_poly.pdbx_strand_id
1 'polypeptide(L)'
;MRLTFGSNPLVNGIGCILGIILLPPFIILKLIMMPFEKGSHRSPQYVARYIRDFIDDTSGEWDWDDFNSIPLADPRLEAIRLAACNVNLPCGDEELAELEALYDEAQGLAKKNRTALIAMLNHAIAGGVIDGNELDDVFPYPRSLEKIECSAWSALSQWIDDADIRDHDQRYREFRLEQLIEHREGLG
;
A
#
# COMPACT_ATOMS: atom_id res chain seq x y z
N MET A 1 -46.72 30.56 -4.92
CA MET A 1 -46.50 30.36 -3.47
C MET A 1 -45.00 30.30 -3.24
N ARG A 2 -44.37 31.39 -2.78
CA ARG A 2 -42.92 31.44 -2.49
C ARG A 2 -42.69 30.89 -1.09
N LEU A 3 -41.97 29.78 -0.96
CA LEU A 3 -41.49 29.28 0.33
C LEU A 3 -40.27 30.11 0.74
N THR A 4 -40.45 31.01 1.71
CA THR A 4 -39.33 31.69 2.37
C THR A 4 -38.78 30.75 3.45
N PHE A 5 -37.61 30.15 3.20
CA PHE A 5 -36.82 29.52 4.26
C PHE A 5 -36.33 30.64 5.20
N GLY A 6 -37.00 30.80 6.33
CA GLY A 6 -36.51 31.66 7.41
C GLY A 6 -35.33 30.98 8.10
N SER A 7 -34.11 31.38 7.76
CA SER A 7 -32.90 31.01 8.48
C SER A 7 -32.92 31.71 9.85
N ASN A 8 -33.20 30.95 10.92
CA ASN A 8 -33.20 31.50 12.27
C ASN A 8 -31.76 31.88 12.69
N PRO A 9 -31.46 33.17 12.92
CA PRO A 9 -30.10 33.62 13.24
C PRO A 9 -29.58 33.04 14.56
N LEU A 10 -30.47 32.67 15.48
CA LEU A 10 -30.14 32.00 16.74
C LEU A 10 -29.64 30.56 16.53
N VAL A 11 -30.22 29.81 15.59
CA VAL A 11 -29.80 28.44 15.27
C VAL A 11 -28.43 28.47 14.59
N ASN A 12 -28.20 29.44 13.71
CA ASN A 12 -26.90 29.67 13.07
C ASN A 12 -25.83 30.12 14.08
N GLY A 13 -26.18 31.00 15.02
CA GLY A 13 -25.28 31.48 16.07
C GLY A 13 -24.83 30.38 17.04
N ILE A 14 -25.75 29.50 17.47
CA ILE A 14 -25.44 28.34 18.31
C ILE A 14 -24.53 27.35 17.55
N GLY A 15 -24.79 27.12 16.26
CA GLY A 15 -23.95 26.30 15.40
C GLY A 15 -22.51 26.84 15.27
N CYS A 16 -22.33 28.15 15.09
CA CYS A 16 -21.01 28.77 15.03
C CYS A 16 -20.24 28.66 16.35
N ILE A 17 -20.90 28.88 17.49
CA ILE A 17 -20.26 28.79 18.81
C ILE A 17 -19.85 27.35 19.13
N LEU A 18 -20.74 26.37 18.87
CA LEU A 18 -20.40 24.95 19.04
C LEU A 18 -19.26 24.53 18.11
N GLY A 19 -19.23 25.02 16.86
CA GLY A 19 -18.13 24.79 15.94
C GLY A 19 -16.79 25.28 16.49
N ILE A 20 -16.73 26.50 17.03
CA ILE A 20 -15.50 27.07 17.60
C ILE A 20 -15.01 26.29 18.83
N ILE A 21 -15.93 25.75 19.64
CA ILE A 21 -15.60 24.99 20.85
C ILE A 21 -15.17 23.55 20.51
N LEU A 22 -15.84 22.89 19.56
CA LEU A 22 -15.60 21.49 19.23
C LEU A 22 -14.48 21.27 18.21
N LEU A 23 -14.23 22.24 17.33
CA LEU A 23 -13.22 22.10 16.26
C LEU A 23 -11.78 22.00 16.81
N PRO A 24 -11.32 22.81 17.78
CA PRO A 24 -9.98 22.66 18.36
C PRO A 24 -9.73 21.29 19.02
N PRO A 25 -10.58 20.78 19.93
CA PRO A 25 -10.36 19.45 20.51
C PRO A 25 -10.52 18.34 19.47
N PHE A 26 -11.41 18.49 18.48
CA PHE A 26 -11.51 17.54 17.37
C PHE A 26 -10.23 17.52 16.51
N ILE A 27 -9.64 18.67 16.18
CA ILE A 27 -8.37 18.75 15.45
C ILE A 27 -7.24 18.13 16.28
N ILE A 28 -7.15 18.44 17.57
CA ILE A 28 -6.14 17.86 18.46
C ILE A 28 -6.29 16.34 18.54
N LEU A 29 -7.51 15.84 18.75
CA LEU A 29 -7.80 14.41 18.76
C LEU A 29 -7.40 13.76 17.43
N LYS A 30 -7.79 14.36 16.31
CA LYS A 30 -7.45 13.86 14.97
C LYS A 30 -5.93 13.82 14.75
N LEU A 31 -5.20 14.85 15.18
CA LEU A 31 -3.75 14.90 15.06
C LEU A 31 -3.05 13.86 15.95
N ILE A 32 -3.60 13.54 17.11
CA ILE A 32 -3.12 12.48 18.00
C ILE A 32 -3.42 11.09 17.41
N MET A 33 -4.57 10.89 16.78
CA MET A 33 -4.97 9.60 16.20
C MET A 33 -4.36 9.34 14.81
N MET A 34 -4.04 10.38 14.03
CA MET A 34 -3.50 10.29 12.67
C MET A 34 -2.29 9.35 12.49
N PRO A 35 -1.27 9.30 13.40
CA PRO A 35 -0.17 8.34 13.26
C PRO A 35 -0.59 6.88 13.49
N PHE A 36 -1.72 6.63 14.16
CA PHE A 36 -2.24 5.29 14.44
C PHE A 36 -3.32 4.84 13.44
N GLU A 37 -3.83 5.76 12.61
CA GLU A 37 -4.87 5.46 11.61
C GLU A 37 -4.32 4.82 10.32
N LYS A 38 -3.01 4.91 10.07
CA LYS A 38 -2.40 4.37 8.84
C LYS A 38 -1.26 3.44 9.18
N GLY A 39 -1.46 2.15 8.90
CA GLY A 39 -0.40 1.15 9.00
C GLY A 39 0.82 1.54 8.16
N SER A 40 1.99 1.02 8.55
CA SER A 40 3.23 1.23 7.82
C SER A 40 3.21 0.54 6.46
N HIS A 41 3.79 1.18 5.45
CA HIS A 41 3.93 0.59 4.12
C HIS A 41 5.15 -0.34 4.11
N ARG A 42 4.89 -1.65 4.07
CA ARG A 42 5.91 -2.71 3.99
C ARG A 42 5.59 -3.63 2.83
N SER A 43 6.64 -4.18 2.21
CA SER A 43 6.50 -5.16 1.15
C SER A 43 6.22 -6.55 1.69
N PRO A 44 5.61 -7.44 0.88
CA PRO A 44 5.48 -8.85 1.25
C PRO A 44 6.84 -9.51 1.50
N GLN A 45 7.87 -9.17 0.73
CA GLN A 45 9.23 -9.69 0.92
C GLN A 45 9.86 -9.19 2.24
N TYR A 46 9.55 -7.96 2.66
CA TYR A 46 9.94 -7.46 3.98
C TYR A 46 9.32 -8.30 5.10
N VAL A 47 8.02 -8.57 5.02
CA VAL A 47 7.30 -9.42 6.01
C VAL A 47 7.88 -10.83 6.03
N ALA A 48 8.06 -11.45 4.86
CA ALA A 48 8.65 -12.78 4.75
C ALA A 48 10.06 -12.82 5.36
N ARG A 49 10.88 -11.79 5.16
CA ARG A 49 12.20 -11.72 5.77
C ARG A 49 12.12 -11.70 7.30
N TYR A 50 11.26 -10.89 7.90
CA TYR A 50 11.10 -10.85 9.35
C TYR A 50 10.69 -12.20 9.94
N ILE A 51 9.73 -12.88 9.31
CA ILE A 51 9.29 -14.20 9.75
C ILE A 51 10.44 -15.21 9.63
N ARG A 52 11.18 -15.18 8.52
CA ARG A 52 12.31 -16.07 8.29
C ARG A 52 13.45 -15.85 9.29
N ASP A 53 13.83 -14.59 9.50
CA ASP A 53 14.90 -14.22 10.42
C ASP A 53 14.56 -14.65 11.86
N PHE A 54 13.28 -14.62 12.24
CA PHE A 54 12.82 -15.14 13.53
C PHE A 54 12.90 -16.67 13.61
N ILE A 55 12.43 -17.39 12.58
CA ILE A 55 12.51 -18.87 12.52
C ILE A 55 13.97 -19.35 12.58
N ASP A 56 14.86 -18.66 11.86
CA ASP A 56 16.27 -19.03 11.76
C ASP A 56 17.13 -18.54 12.97
N ASP A 57 16.51 -17.88 13.97
CA ASP A 57 17.17 -17.26 15.13
C ASP A 57 18.28 -16.25 14.74
N THR A 58 18.07 -15.54 13.62
CA THR A 58 18.97 -14.51 13.09
C THR A 58 18.43 -13.09 13.26
N SER A 59 17.23 -12.93 13.82
CA SER A 59 16.63 -11.64 14.12
C SER A 59 17.38 -10.92 15.25
N GLY A 60 17.44 -9.59 15.19
CA GLY A 60 17.90 -8.79 16.33
C GLY A 60 16.96 -8.92 17.54
N GLU A 61 17.49 -8.63 18.73
CA GLU A 61 16.80 -8.75 20.03
C GLU A 61 15.38 -8.13 20.05
N TRP A 62 15.19 -7.04 19.31
CA TRP A 62 13.94 -6.26 19.30
C TRP A 62 13.17 -6.34 17.98
N ASP A 63 13.70 -7.04 16.97
CA ASP A 63 13.10 -7.04 15.62
C ASP A 63 11.70 -7.68 15.61
N TRP A 64 11.52 -8.75 16.38
CA TRP A 64 10.22 -9.42 16.50
C TRP A 64 9.18 -8.56 17.24
N ASP A 65 9.60 -7.84 18.28
CA ASP A 65 8.73 -6.93 19.03
C ASP A 65 8.30 -5.73 18.16
N ASP A 66 9.24 -5.16 17.41
CA ASP A 66 8.99 -4.09 16.44
C ASP A 66 8.02 -4.53 15.35
N PHE A 67 8.20 -5.75 14.80
CA PHE A 67 7.30 -6.32 13.81
C PHE A 67 5.87 -6.50 14.35
N ASN A 68 5.73 -6.96 15.60
CA ASN A 68 4.43 -7.19 16.22
C ASN A 68 3.73 -5.91 16.69
N SER A 69 4.46 -4.82 16.87
CA SER A 69 3.94 -3.58 17.45
C SER A 69 3.39 -2.58 16.41
N ILE A 70 3.74 -2.75 15.12
CA ILE A 70 3.42 -1.77 14.07
C ILE A 70 2.42 -2.36 13.07
N PRO A 71 1.18 -1.83 12.98
CA PRO A 71 0.22 -2.24 11.96
C PRO A 71 0.74 -2.01 10.53
N LEU A 72 0.30 -2.82 9.58
CA LEU A 72 0.66 -2.72 8.16
C LEU A 72 -0.47 -2.12 7.33
N ALA A 73 -0.12 -1.35 6.30
CA ALA A 73 -1.08 -0.67 5.44
C ALA A 73 -1.85 -1.62 4.50
N ASP A 74 -1.20 -2.69 4.04
CA ASP A 74 -1.83 -3.71 3.19
C ASP A 74 -2.56 -4.71 4.10
N PRO A 75 -3.89 -4.82 4.04
CA PRO A 75 -4.67 -5.71 4.90
C PRO A 75 -4.28 -7.18 4.77
N ARG A 76 -3.75 -7.61 3.62
CA ARG A 76 -3.29 -8.98 3.42
C ARG A 76 -2.03 -9.25 4.24
N LEU A 77 -1.11 -8.29 4.26
CA LEU A 77 0.10 -8.36 5.08
C LEU A 77 -0.21 -8.18 6.57
N GLU A 78 -1.17 -7.32 6.90
CA GLU A 78 -1.64 -7.17 8.27
C GLU A 78 -2.25 -8.46 8.81
N ALA A 79 -3.00 -9.20 8.00
CA ALA A 79 -3.53 -10.51 8.39
C ALA A 79 -2.41 -11.51 8.71
N ILE A 80 -1.35 -11.55 7.89
CA ILE A 80 -0.16 -12.38 8.13
C ILE A 80 0.53 -11.95 9.44
N ARG A 81 0.73 -10.65 9.65
CA ARG A 81 1.34 -10.12 10.88
C ARG A 81 0.52 -10.49 12.11
N LEU A 82 -0.80 -10.29 12.08
CA LEU A 82 -1.69 -10.63 13.19
C LEU A 82 -1.67 -12.13 13.49
N ALA A 83 -1.62 -12.99 12.46
CA ALA A 83 -1.47 -14.42 12.65
C ALA A 83 -0.13 -14.76 13.33
N ALA A 84 0.96 -14.16 12.88
CA ALA A 84 2.28 -14.33 13.50
C ALA A 84 2.33 -13.85 14.96
N CYS A 85 1.63 -12.77 15.31
CA CYS A 85 1.53 -12.28 16.69
C CYS A 85 0.82 -13.23 17.64
N ASN A 86 -0.03 -14.13 17.13
CA ASN A 86 -0.83 -15.05 17.94
C ASN A 86 -0.11 -16.38 18.22
N VAL A 87 1.07 -16.58 17.64
CA VAL A 87 1.89 -17.76 17.88
C VAL A 87 2.41 -17.76 19.33
N ASN A 88 2.31 -18.90 20.01
CA ASN A 88 2.75 -19.01 21.40
C ASN A 88 4.28 -19.06 21.50
N LEU A 89 4.84 -18.24 22.40
CA LEU A 89 6.27 -18.25 22.70
C LEU A 89 6.54 -18.93 24.06
N PRO A 90 7.60 -19.75 24.19
CA PRO A 90 8.52 -20.18 23.12
C PRO A 90 7.86 -21.15 22.13
N CYS A 91 8.20 -21.06 20.84
CA CYS A 91 7.61 -21.89 19.79
C CYS A 91 7.95 -23.37 19.98
N GLY A 92 6.95 -24.25 19.80
CA GLY A 92 7.15 -25.67 19.49
C GLY A 92 7.12 -25.93 17.98
N ASP A 93 7.10 -27.20 17.60
CA ASP A 93 7.11 -27.62 16.18
C ASP A 93 5.85 -27.15 15.43
N GLU A 94 4.70 -27.06 16.11
CA GLU A 94 3.43 -26.60 15.52
C GLU A 94 3.50 -25.10 15.23
N GLU A 95 3.95 -24.30 16.19
CA GLU A 95 4.16 -22.86 16.03
C GLU A 95 5.16 -22.52 14.92
N LEU A 96 6.25 -23.28 14.81
CA LEU A 96 7.22 -23.11 13.72
C LEU A 96 6.61 -23.45 12.36
N ALA A 97 5.79 -24.49 12.28
CA ALA A 97 5.08 -24.85 11.05
C ALA A 97 4.07 -23.77 10.63
N GLU A 98 3.37 -23.14 11.59
CA GLU A 98 2.50 -22.00 11.32
C GLU A 98 3.28 -20.80 10.76
N LEU A 99 4.42 -20.46 11.37
CA LEU A 99 5.27 -19.38 10.88
C LEU A 99 5.83 -19.65 9.48
N GLU A 100 6.23 -20.88 9.16
CA GLU A 100 6.65 -21.25 7.80
C GLU A 100 5.50 -21.11 6.79
N ALA A 101 4.26 -21.46 7.16
CA ALA A 101 3.11 -21.25 6.29
C ALA A 101 2.83 -19.76 6.03
N LEU A 102 2.98 -18.91 7.04
CA LEU A 102 2.85 -17.45 6.92
C LEU A 102 3.97 -16.83 6.08
N TYR A 103 5.19 -17.35 6.21
CA TYR A 103 6.32 -17.01 5.33
C TYR A 103 5.99 -17.31 3.86
N ASP A 104 5.50 -18.52 3.58
CA ASP A 104 5.13 -18.94 2.22
C ASP A 104 4.00 -18.07 1.65
N GLU A 105 3.02 -17.68 2.47
CA GLU A 105 1.95 -16.78 2.05
C GLU A 105 2.49 -15.40 1.64
N ALA A 106 3.38 -14.81 2.44
CA ALA A 106 4.03 -13.55 2.13
C ALA A 106 4.88 -13.63 0.85
N GLN A 107 5.64 -14.71 0.66
CA GLN A 107 6.38 -14.99 -0.58
C GLN A 107 5.45 -15.19 -1.79
N GLY A 108 4.30 -15.82 -1.59
CA GLY A 108 3.26 -15.96 -2.61
C GLY A 108 2.73 -14.62 -3.10
N LEU A 109 2.45 -13.70 -2.17
CA LEU A 109 2.02 -12.34 -2.48
C LEU A 109 3.09 -11.55 -3.24
N ALA A 110 4.35 -11.62 -2.76
CA ALA A 110 5.52 -11.06 -3.44
C ALA A 110 5.60 -11.50 -4.91
N LYS A 111 5.56 -12.82 -5.13
CA LYS A 111 5.65 -13.42 -6.47
C LYS A 111 4.47 -13.01 -7.35
N LYS A 112 3.26 -12.98 -6.80
CA LYS A 112 2.04 -12.58 -7.51
C LYS A 112 2.13 -11.13 -7.98
N ASN A 113 2.53 -10.22 -7.10
CA ASN A 113 2.70 -8.79 -7.43
C ASN A 113 3.72 -8.61 -8.55
N ARG A 114 4.90 -9.23 -8.44
CA ARG A 114 5.93 -9.16 -9.46
C ARG A 114 5.45 -9.69 -10.82
N THR A 115 4.81 -10.86 -10.81
CA THR A 115 4.33 -11.51 -12.04
C THR A 115 3.28 -10.65 -12.74
N ALA A 116 2.32 -10.10 -11.98
CA ALA A 116 1.31 -9.19 -12.51
C ALA A 116 1.95 -7.93 -13.10
N LEU A 117 2.94 -7.34 -12.42
CA LEU A 117 3.58 -6.11 -12.88
C LEU A 117 4.38 -6.34 -14.17
N ILE A 118 5.13 -7.43 -14.25
CA ILE A 118 5.83 -7.85 -15.48
C ILE A 118 4.82 -8.02 -16.63
N ALA A 119 3.68 -8.66 -16.37
CA ALA A 119 2.66 -8.87 -17.40
C ALA A 119 2.10 -7.55 -17.94
N MET A 120 1.76 -6.60 -17.05
CA MET A 120 1.24 -5.29 -17.44
C MET A 120 2.29 -4.44 -18.15
N LEU A 121 3.55 -4.46 -17.70
CA LEU A 121 4.65 -3.78 -18.40
C LEU A 121 4.85 -4.34 -19.80
N ASN A 122 4.88 -5.67 -19.97
CA ASN A 122 5.00 -6.29 -21.29
C ASN A 122 3.83 -5.91 -22.21
N HIS A 123 2.61 -5.84 -21.68
CA HIS A 123 1.43 -5.41 -22.43
C HIS A 123 1.54 -3.94 -22.87
N ALA A 124 1.95 -3.03 -21.98
CA ALA A 124 2.20 -1.63 -22.32
C ALA A 124 3.31 -1.48 -23.39
N ILE A 125 4.41 -2.20 -23.24
CA ILE A 125 5.55 -2.20 -24.18
C ILE A 125 5.13 -2.70 -25.56
N ALA A 126 4.24 -3.71 -25.62
CA ALA A 126 3.67 -4.20 -26.86
C ALA A 126 2.66 -3.23 -27.53
N GLY A 127 2.43 -2.05 -26.94
CA GLY A 127 1.46 -1.06 -27.42
C GLY A 127 0.03 -1.31 -26.95
N GLY A 128 -0.16 -2.19 -25.98
CA GLY A 128 -1.44 -2.42 -25.32
C GLY A 128 -1.89 -1.21 -24.49
N VAL A 129 -3.20 -0.99 -24.48
CA VAL A 129 -3.84 0.00 -23.58
C VAL A 129 -4.14 -0.68 -22.26
N ILE A 130 -3.85 0.00 -21.16
CA ILE A 130 -4.16 -0.40 -19.78
C ILE A 130 -5.05 0.68 -19.21
N ASP A 131 -6.17 0.28 -18.59
CA ASP A 131 -7.03 1.22 -17.88
C ASP A 131 -6.42 1.56 -16.52
N GLY A 132 -6.54 2.82 -16.09
CA GLY A 132 -6.06 3.24 -14.77
C GLY A 132 -6.75 2.46 -13.64
N ASN A 133 -8.05 2.17 -13.79
CA ASN A 133 -8.77 1.37 -12.80
C ASN A 133 -8.27 -0.08 -12.76
N GLU A 134 -7.86 -0.65 -13.90
CA GLU A 134 -7.26 -1.99 -13.95
C GLU A 134 -5.95 -2.02 -13.16
N LEU A 135 -5.11 -0.98 -13.27
CA LEU A 135 -3.87 -0.88 -12.50
C LEU A 135 -4.14 -0.80 -10.99
N ASP A 136 -5.10 0.02 -10.57
CA ASP A 136 -5.46 0.19 -9.17
C ASP A 136 -6.12 -1.06 -8.56
N ASP A 137 -6.95 -1.78 -9.34
CA ASP A 137 -7.58 -3.03 -8.91
C ASP A 137 -6.54 -4.15 -8.70
N VAL A 138 -5.53 -4.22 -9.57
CA VAL A 138 -4.43 -5.18 -9.44
C VAL A 138 -3.49 -4.81 -8.29
N PHE A 139 -3.23 -3.52 -8.10
CA PHE A 139 -2.31 -2.99 -7.10
C PHE A 139 -2.97 -1.95 -6.18
N PRO A 140 -3.89 -2.37 -5.29
CA PRO A 140 -4.60 -1.46 -4.40
C PRO A 140 -3.69 -0.79 -3.35
N TYR A 141 -2.50 -1.35 -3.12
CA TYR A 141 -1.51 -0.85 -2.16
C TYR A 141 -0.13 -0.71 -2.80
N PRO A 142 0.05 0.20 -3.77
CA PRO A 142 1.29 0.27 -4.56
C PRO A 142 2.51 0.68 -3.73
N ARG A 143 2.29 1.43 -2.64
CA ARG A 143 3.34 1.79 -1.68
C ARG A 143 3.84 0.62 -0.83
N SER A 144 3.07 -0.46 -0.78
CA SER A 144 3.43 -1.72 -0.12
C SER A 144 4.09 -2.70 -1.09
N LEU A 145 4.51 -2.27 -2.29
CA LEU A 145 5.33 -3.07 -3.18
C LEU A 145 6.81 -3.03 -2.75
N GLU A 146 7.61 -3.97 -3.24
CA GLU A 146 9.07 -3.83 -3.13
C GLU A 146 9.57 -2.58 -3.81
N LYS A 147 10.72 -2.06 -3.38
CA LYS A 147 11.22 -0.76 -3.89
C LYS A 147 11.32 -0.73 -5.42
N ILE A 148 11.79 -1.82 -6.02
CA ILE A 148 11.92 -1.94 -7.48
C ILE A 148 10.55 -2.07 -8.17
N GLU A 149 9.62 -2.79 -7.54
CA GLU A 149 8.24 -2.97 -8.02
C GLU A 149 7.44 -1.67 -7.92
N CYS A 150 7.59 -0.90 -6.84
CA CYS A 150 6.97 0.41 -6.65
C CYS A 150 7.45 1.42 -7.71
N SER A 151 8.75 1.37 -8.05
CA SER A 151 9.33 2.21 -9.10
C SER A 151 8.73 1.87 -10.47
N ALA A 152 8.70 0.57 -10.81
CA ALA A 152 8.12 0.09 -12.05
C ALA A 152 6.61 0.36 -12.17
N TRP A 153 5.85 0.19 -11.08
CA TRP A 153 4.45 0.58 -10.99
C TRP A 153 4.27 2.09 -11.22
N SER A 154 5.13 2.93 -10.64
CA SER A 154 5.03 4.39 -10.82
C SER A 154 5.27 4.80 -12.27
N ALA A 155 6.24 4.16 -12.95
CA ALA A 155 6.49 4.40 -14.36
C ALA A 155 5.29 3.99 -15.23
N LEU A 156 4.66 2.86 -14.90
CA LEU A 156 3.46 2.36 -15.58
C LEU A 156 2.23 3.25 -15.35
N SER A 157 1.98 3.68 -14.12
CA SER A 157 0.90 4.62 -13.77
C SER A 157 1.04 5.90 -14.60
N GLN A 158 2.23 6.49 -14.61
CA GLN A 158 2.46 7.70 -15.38
C GLN A 158 2.37 7.47 -16.90
N TRP A 159 2.74 6.29 -17.41
CA TRP A 159 2.51 5.92 -18.82
C TRP A 159 1.02 5.88 -19.18
N ILE A 160 0.15 5.49 -18.24
CA ILE A 160 -1.30 5.48 -18.43
C ILE A 160 -1.85 6.90 -18.38
N ASP A 161 -1.43 7.69 -17.39
CA ASP A 161 -1.90 9.06 -17.18
C ASP A 161 -1.53 9.99 -18.34
N ASP A 162 -0.35 9.83 -18.93
CA ASP A 162 0.17 10.70 -19.99
C ASP A 162 -0.26 10.28 -21.41
N ALA A 163 -1.41 9.63 -21.56
CA ALA A 163 -1.88 9.11 -22.85
C ALA A 163 -2.04 10.22 -23.90
N ASP A 164 -2.60 11.37 -23.52
CA ASP A 164 -2.80 12.53 -24.39
C ASP A 164 -1.48 13.17 -24.84
N ILE A 165 -0.51 13.28 -23.93
CA ILE A 165 0.84 13.79 -24.23
C ILE A 165 1.53 12.86 -25.22
N ARG A 166 1.45 11.55 -24.97
CA ARG A 166 2.08 10.51 -25.81
C ARG A 166 1.51 10.48 -27.23
N ASP A 167 0.24 10.81 -27.40
CA ASP A 167 -0.41 10.86 -28.72
C ASP A 167 0.05 12.06 -29.57
N HIS A 168 0.57 13.11 -28.93
CA HIS A 168 1.01 14.34 -29.60
C HIS A 168 2.54 14.51 -29.68
N ASP A 169 3.32 13.86 -28.81
CA ASP A 169 4.79 13.95 -28.79
C ASP A 169 5.45 12.57 -28.94
N GLN A 170 5.93 12.29 -30.15
CA GLN A 170 6.65 11.06 -30.48
C GLN A 170 7.94 10.88 -29.68
N ARG A 171 8.68 11.96 -29.38
CA ARG A 171 9.91 11.87 -28.58
C ARG A 171 9.59 11.53 -27.13
N TYR A 172 8.53 12.12 -26.60
CA TYR A 172 8.03 11.77 -25.27
C TYR A 172 7.65 10.30 -25.19
N ARG A 173 6.92 9.81 -26.20
CA ARG A 173 6.53 8.40 -26.30
C ARG A 173 7.74 7.46 -26.27
N GLU A 174 8.74 7.71 -27.11
CA GLU A 174 9.94 6.88 -27.21
C GLU A 174 10.71 6.85 -25.88
N PHE A 175 10.93 8.02 -25.29
CA PHE A 175 11.59 8.15 -23.98
C PHE A 175 10.87 7.37 -22.88
N ARG A 176 9.54 7.49 -22.81
CA ARG A 176 8.75 6.78 -21.78
C ARG A 176 8.71 5.28 -22.02
N LEU A 177 8.73 4.83 -23.27
CA LEU A 177 8.80 3.40 -23.61
C LEU A 177 10.14 2.80 -23.18
N GLU A 178 11.26 3.52 -23.39
CA GLU A 178 12.58 3.11 -22.90
C GLU A 178 12.59 2.94 -21.37
N GLN A 179 11.97 3.87 -20.62
CA GLN A 179 11.84 3.74 -19.16
C GLN A 179 11.05 2.49 -18.75
N LEU A 180 9.95 2.17 -19.45
CA LEU A 180 9.19 0.95 -19.15
C LEU A 180 10.02 -0.31 -19.41
N ILE A 181 10.83 -0.32 -20.47
CA ILE A 181 11.74 -1.43 -20.78
C ILE A 181 12.78 -1.60 -19.67
N GLU A 182 13.43 -0.51 -19.25
CA GLU A 182 14.42 -0.53 -18.16
C GLU A 182 13.81 -1.09 -16.86
N HIS A 183 12.61 -0.61 -16.48
CA HIS A 183 11.92 -1.12 -15.30
C HIS A 183 11.51 -2.59 -15.43
N ARG A 184 11.07 -3.02 -16.61
CA ARG A 184 10.74 -4.42 -16.89
C ARG A 184 11.98 -5.31 -16.78
N GLU A 185 13.12 -4.87 -17.28
CA GLU A 185 14.39 -5.61 -17.19
C GLU A 185 14.87 -5.71 -15.74
N GLY A 186 14.69 -4.67 -14.93
CA GLY A 186 15.01 -4.71 -13.50
C GLY A 186 14.18 -5.70 -12.68
N LEU A 187 13.01 -6.15 -13.17
CA LEU A 187 12.16 -7.11 -12.49
C LEU A 187 12.43 -8.59 -12.88
N GLY A 188 13.18 -8.83 -13.95
CA GLY A 188 13.54 -10.17 -14.46
C GLY A 188 14.75 -10.76 -13.76
#